data_AF-A0A1C5KTL3-F1
#
_entry.id   AF-A0A1C5KTL3-F1
#
_cell.length_a   1.000
_cell.length_b   1.000
_cell.length_c   1.000
_cell.angle_alpha   90.00
_cell.angle_beta   90.00
_cell.angle_gamma   90.00
#
_symmetry.space_group_name_H-M   'P 1'
#
loop_
_entity.id
_entity.type
_entity.pdbx_description
1 polymer ?
#
loop_
_entity_poly.entity_id
_entity_poly.type
_entity_poly.pdbx_seq_one_letter_code
_entity_poly.pdbx_strand_id
1 'polypeptide(L)'
;MAYKIVLDAGHGGEDPGAVYKDRKEKDDNLKLALAVGRILEDNGVDVVYTRTTDVYQTPFEKARIANETGADYFISFHRNSSPQSGQYNGVEVLVYDKKGIKYQMAQNIVGALGELGFQELGVKERPGLVVLRRTKMPALLIETGFINSEKDNQLFDEKFKEIAKSIADAILGTLDDEKVDAPLYYRVQTGAFRNRENADRMLYQLTDQGFPAFILKENDLYKVQVGAYLQLGNAVNMEQRLRDHGYSTVIVTR
;
A
#
# COMPACT_ATOMS: atom_id res chain seq x y z
N MET A 1 2.12 -11.16 6.42
CA MET A 1 1.19 -11.17 5.26
C MET A 1 1.72 -10.17 4.26
N ALA A 2 1.65 -10.48 2.96
CA ALA A 2 1.97 -9.53 1.90
C ALA A 2 0.97 -8.35 1.98
N TYR A 3 1.46 -7.12 1.80
CA TYR A 3 0.59 -5.97 1.62
C TYR A 3 -0.19 -6.12 0.32
N LYS A 4 -1.45 -5.68 0.31
CA LYS A 4 -2.26 -5.57 -0.90
C LYS A 4 -2.46 -4.11 -1.28
N ILE A 5 -2.12 -3.74 -2.51
CA ILE A 5 -2.22 -2.37 -3.00
C ILE A 5 -3.07 -2.32 -4.26
N VAL A 6 -4.02 -1.38 -4.28
CA VAL A 6 -4.77 -1.07 -5.50
C VAL A 6 -4.06 0.06 -6.23
N LEU A 7 -3.68 -0.20 -7.48
CA LEU A 7 -3.10 0.80 -8.38
C LEU A 7 -4.16 1.27 -9.37
N ASP A 8 -4.42 2.57 -9.36
CA ASP A 8 -5.37 3.22 -10.24
C ASP A 8 -4.67 4.01 -11.33
N ALA A 9 -4.86 3.60 -12.59
CA ALA A 9 -4.47 4.43 -13.72
C ALA A 9 -5.58 5.46 -13.97
N GLY A 10 -5.34 6.74 -13.68
CA GLY A 10 -6.28 7.84 -13.89
C GLY A 10 -6.86 7.85 -15.31
N HIS A 11 -8.11 8.34 -15.44
CA HIS A 11 -8.83 8.43 -16.73
C HIS A 11 -8.99 7.07 -17.44
N GLY A 12 -9.21 7.07 -18.75
CA GLY A 12 -9.30 5.86 -19.59
C GLY A 12 -10.50 5.89 -20.55
N GLY A 13 -10.42 5.14 -21.65
CA GLY A 13 -11.47 5.06 -22.65
C GLY A 13 -11.79 6.42 -23.28
N GLU A 14 -13.04 6.85 -23.16
CA GLU A 14 -13.53 8.14 -23.67
C GLU A 14 -13.02 9.36 -22.90
N ASP A 15 -12.50 9.19 -21.69
CA ASP A 15 -11.88 10.24 -20.89
C ASP A 15 -10.36 10.23 -21.12
N PRO A 16 -9.80 11.17 -21.90
CA PRO A 16 -8.36 11.23 -22.14
C PRO A 16 -7.56 11.81 -20.97
N GLY A 17 -8.24 12.43 -20.00
CA GLY A 17 -7.63 13.35 -19.05
C GLY A 17 -7.10 14.61 -19.74
N ALA A 18 -6.05 15.20 -19.18
CA ALA A 18 -5.37 16.30 -19.83
C ALA A 18 -4.70 15.85 -21.15
N VAL A 19 -4.72 16.74 -22.15
CA VAL A 19 -4.16 16.50 -23.47
C VAL A 19 -3.20 17.62 -23.82
N TYR A 20 -2.01 17.27 -24.29
CA TYR A 20 -1.03 18.21 -24.80
C TYR A 20 -0.42 17.69 -26.10
N LYS A 21 -0.68 18.38 -27.22
CA LYS A 21 -0.42 17.87 -28.57
C LYS A 21 -1.09 16.49 -28.74
N ASP A 22 -0.35 15.46 -29.15
CA ASP A 22 -0.86 14.09 -29.31
C ASP A 22 -0.77 13.26 -28.02
N ARG A 23 -0.17 13.79 -26.95
CA ARG A 23 0.01 13.10 -25.66
C ARG A 23 -1.27 13.19 -24.83
N LYS A 24 -1.73 12.05 -24.31
CA LYS A 24 -2.91 11.96 -23.45
C LYS A 24 -2.52 11.41 -22.09
N GLU A 25 -3.01 12.06 -21.05
CA GLU A 25 -2.74 11.68 -19.66
C GLU A 25 -3.10 10.21 -19.38
N LYS A 26 -4.24 9.73 -19.88
CA LYS A 26 -4.67 8.34 -19.68
C LYS A 26 -3.65 7.29 -20.10
N ASP A 27 -2.84 7.59 -21.12
CA ASP A 27 -1.86 6.67 -21.69
C ASP A 27 -0.59 6.63 -20.84
N ASP A 28 -0.14 7.79 -20.36
CA ASP A 28 0.97 7.90 -19.40
C ASP A 28 0.62 7.22 -18.07
N ASN A 29 -0.58 7.48 -17.56
CA ASN A 29 -1.06 6.91 -16.31
C ASN A 29 -1.11 5.38 -16.37
N LEU A 30 -1.61 4.82 -17.47
CA LEU A 30 -1.68 3.37 -17.65
C LEU A 30 -0.28 2.75 -17.70
N LYS A 31 0.61 3.32 -18.54
CA LYS A 31 1.98 2.82 -18.68
C LYS A 31 2.72 2.84 -17.34
N LEU A 32 2.61 3.94 -16.59
CA LEU A 32 3.31 4.10 -15.33
C LEU A 32 2.74 3.18 -14.25
N ALA A 33 1.40 3.10 -14.11
CA ALA A 33 0.76 2.23 -13.13
C ALA A 33 1.17 0.75 -13.32
N LEU A 34 1.19 0.26 -14.56
CA LEU A 34 1.64 -1.10 -14.88
C LEU A 34 3.13 -1.31 -14.59
N ALA A 35 3.98 -0.32 -14.88
CA ALA A 35 5.41 -0.42 -14.62
C ALA A 35 5.72 -0.47 -13.11
N VAL A 36 5.08 0.40 -12.32
CA VAL A 36 5.21 0.42 -10.86
C VAL A 36 4.65 -0.87 -10.27
N GLY A 37 3.47 -1.29 -10.72
CA GLY A 37 2.81 -2.50 -10.22
C GLY A 37 3.64 -3.75 -10.43
N ARG A 38 4.29 -3.91 -11.59
CA ARG A 38 5.21 -5.03 -11.83
C ARG A 38 6.36 -5.07 -10.82
N ILE A 39 6.97 -3.92 -10.51
CA ILE A 39 8.07 -3.85 -9.56
C ILE A 39 7.58 -4.22 -8.15
N LEU A 40 6.38 -3.77 -7.77
CA LEU A 40 5.77 -4.13 -6.49
C LEU A 40 5.44 -5.62 -6.40
N GLU A 41 4.87 -6.21 -7.45
CA GLU A 41 4.58 -7.65 -7.56
C GLU A 41 5.87 -8.48 -7.43
N ASP A 42 6.93 -8.09 -8.14
CA ASP A 42 8.26 -8.73 -8.07
C ASP A 42 8.87 -8.66 -6.64
N ASN A 43 8.43 -7.71 -5.81
CA ASN A 43 8.83 -7.54 -4.41
C ASN A 43 7.79 -8.07 -3.41
N GLY A 44 6.84 -8.91 -3.86
CA GLY A 44 5.92 -9.64 -2.99
C GLY A 44 4.72 -8.84 -2.47
N VAL A 45 4.38 -7.73 -3.13
CA VAL A 45 3.12 -7.00 -2.91
C VAL A 45 2.02 -7.62 -3.77
N ASP A 46 0.83 -7.82 -3.20
CA ASP A 46 -0.38 -8.24 -3.93
C ASP A 46 -1.00 -7.01 -4.62
N VAL A 47 -0.83 -6.90 -5.94
CA VAL A 47 -1.28 -5.72 -6.69
C VAL A 47 -2.62 -5.98 -7.40
N VAL A 48 -3.55 -5.05 -7.23
CA VAL A 48 -4.82 -5.01 -7.96
C VAL A 48 -4.89 -3.75 -8.81
N TYR A 49 -5.12 -3.87 -10.11
CA TYR A 49 -5.28 -2.70 -10.98
C TYR A 49 -6.77 -2.34 -11.12
N THR A 50 -7.10 -1.04 -11.09
CA THR A 50 -8.46 -0.61 -11.50
C THR A 50 -8.70 -0.90 -12.98
N ARG A 51 -7.70 -0.67 -13.82
CA ARG A 51 -7.66 -1.05 -15.23
C ARG A 51 -6.26 -1.45 -15.68
N THR A 52 -6.18 -2.40 -16.60
CA THR A 52 -4.95 -2.82 -17.29
C THR A 52 -4.99 -2.52 -18.79
N THR A 53 -6.10 -1.97 -19.28
CA THR A 53 -6.34 -1.60 -20.67
C THR A 53 -6.96 -0.20 -20.76
N ASP A 54 -7.14 0.31 -21.97
CA ASP A 54 -7.77 1.61 -22.22
C ASP A 54 -9.30 1.51 -22.12
N VAL A 55 -9.80 1.47 -20.89
CA VAL A 55 -11.23 1.44 -20.56
C VAL A 55 -11.60 2.58 -19.63
N TYR A 56 -12.79 3.14 -19.83
CA TYR A 56 -13.32 4.17 -18.94
C TYR A 56 -13.87 3.54 -17.66
N GLN A 57 -13.60 4.19 -16.52
CA GLN A 57 -14.18 3.87 -15.22
C GLN A 57 -14.40 5.17 -14.44
N THR A 58 -15.59 5.32 -13.88
CA THR A 58 -15.90 6.48 -13.04
C THR A 58 -15.06 6.47 -11.74
N PRO A 59 -14.82 7.63 -11.12
CA PRO A 59 -14.16 7.70 -9.82
C PRO A 59 -14.85 6.86 -8.72
N PHE A 60 -16.16 6.69 -8.79
CA PHE A 60 -16.92 5.86 -7.86
C PHE A 60 -16.67 4.36 -8.08
N GLU A 61 -16.58 3.91 -9.34
CA GLU A 61 -16.24 2.53 -9.66
C GLU A 61 -14.82 2.18 -9.23
N LYS A 62 -13.86 3.08 -9.46
CA LYS A 62 -12.47 2.92 -8.99
C LYS A 62 -12.41 2.73 -7.47
N ALA A 63 -13.12 3.58 -6.72
CA ALA A 63 -13.22 3.45 -5.27
C ALA A 63 -13.95 2.16 -4.84
N ARG A 64 -14.99 1.74 -5.58
CA ARG A 64 -15.71 0.48 -5.32
C ARG A 64 -14.81 -0.73 -5.49
N ILE A 65 -14.06 -0.81 -6.60
CA ILE A 65 -13.07 -1.87 -6.86
C ILE A 65 -12.10 -1.95 -5.69
N ALA A 66 -11.51 -0.82 -5.28
CA ALA A 66 -10.57 -0.80 -4.18
C ALA A 66 -11.18 -1.30 -2.85
N ASN A 67 -12.41 -0.89 -2.56
CA ASN A 67 -13.10 -1.27 -1.32
C ASN A 67 -13.50 -2.74 -1.25
N GLU A 68 -13.69 -3.40 -2.40
CA GLU A 68 -14.09 -4.81 -2.48
C GLU A 68 -12.89 -5.77 -2.31
N THR A 69 -11.65 -5.28 -2.44
CA THR A 69 -10.45 -6.13 -2.42
C THR A 69 -9.86 -6.33 -1.03
N GLY A 70 -10.24 -5.49 -0.06
CA GLY A 70 -9.61 -5.43 1.25
C GLY A 70 -8.16 -4.96 1.18
N ALA A 71 -7.82 -4.09 0.23
CA ALA A 71 -6.47 -3.55 0.07
C ALA A 71 -6.05 -2.66 1.25
N ASP A 72 -4.75 -2.68 1.55
CA ASP A 72 -4.11 -1.86 2.58
C ASP A 72 -3.88 -0.43 2.10
N TYR A 73 -3.67 -0.23 0.79
CA TYR A 73 -3.45 1.08 0.17
C TYR A 73 -4.13 1.23 -1.19
N PHE A 74 -4.48 2.47 -1.52
CA PHE A 74 -4.92 2.88 -2.85
C PHE A 74 -3.99 3.98 -3.39
N ILE A 75 -3.43 3.76 -4.58
CA ILE A 75 -2.48 4.67 -5.21
C ILE A 75 -2.95 4.97 -6.62
N SER A 76 -3.30 6.22 -6.89
CA SER A 76 -3.75 6.69 -8.21
C SER A 76 -2.65 7.46 -8.94
N PHE A 77 -2.48 7.21 -10.23
CA PHE A 77 -1.47 7.84 -11.08
C PHE A 77 -2.13 8.80 -12.05
N HIS A 78 -1.60 10.03 -12.06
CA HIS A 78 -2.06 11.15 -12.87
C HIS A 78 -0.89 11.95 -13.45
N ARG A 79 -1.20 12.81 -14.43
CA ARG A 79 -0.34 13.88 -14.93
C ARG A 79 -1.06 15.20 -14.72
N ASN A 80 -0.38 16.16 -14.12
CA ASN A 80 -0.99 17.46 -13.85
C ASN A 80 -1.16 18.26 -15.16
N SER A 81 -1.89 19.36 -15.09
CA SER A 81 -1.97 20.32 -16.18
C SER A 81 -2.16 21.74 -15.64
N SER A 82 -1.76 22.72 -16.44
CA SER A 82 -1.88 24.14 -16.11
C SER A 82 -2.68 24.89 -17.16
N PRO A 83 -3.32 26.04 -16.84
CA PRO A 83 -4.11 26.80 -17.81
C PRO A 83 -3.32 27.23 -19.06
N GLN A 84 -2.03 27.50 -18.92
CA GLN A 84 -1.15 27.87 -20.02
C GLN A 84 -0.01 26.87 -20.15
N SER A 85 0.36 26.52 -21.39
CA SER A 85 1.48 25.61 -21.67
C SER A 85 2.78 26.14 -21.05
N GLY A 86 3.51 25.27 -20.37
CA GLY A 86 4.79 25.60 -19.73
C GLY A 86 4.69 26.53 -18.52
N GLN A 87 3.48 26.82 -18.01
CA GLN A 87 3.29 27.71 -16.87
C GLN A 87 3.82 27.11 -15.57
N TYR A 88 3.59 25.81 -15.36
CA TYR A 88 4.02 25.07 -14.18
C TYR A 88 4.69 23.76 -14.57
N ASN A 89 5.59 23.30 -13.71
CA ASN A 89 6.28 22.03 -13.81
C ASN A 89 6.50 21.47 -12.40
N GLY A 90 6.76 20.17 -12.30
CA GLY A 90 7.04 19.47 -11.05
C GLY A 90 5.96 18.50 -10.62
N VAL A 91 6.29 17.77 -9.55
CA VAL A 91 5.51 16.66 -9.01
C VAL A 91 4.81 17.07 -7.72
N GLU A 92 3.58 16.59 -7.55
CA GLU A 92 2.86 16.68 -6.29
C GLU A 92 2.15 15.37 -5.97
N VAL A 93 1.86 15.15 -4.69
CA VAL A 93 1.00 14.05 -4.26
C VAL A 93 -0.18 14.62 -3.50
N LEU A 94 -1.38 14.17 -3.85
CA LEU A 94 -2.63 14.60 -3.28
C LEU A 94 -3.13 13.53 -2.30
N VAL A 95 -3.54 13.97 -1.11
CA VAL A 95 -4.05 13.11 -0.03
C VAL A 95 -5.35 13.66 0.53
N TYR A 96 -6.14 12.82 1.21
CA TYR A 96 -7.35 13.29 1.90
C TYR A 96 -7.00 14.28 3.04
N ASP A 97 -6.04 13.89 3.89
CA ASP A 97 -5.43 14.71 4.93
C ASP A 97 -3.93 14.37 5.10
N LYS A 98 -3.14 15.30 5.67
CA LYS A 98 -1.71 15.14 5.93
C LYS A 98 -1.45 14.40 7.24
N LYS A 99 -1.95 13.15 7.33
CA LYS A 99 -1.80 12.31 8.52
C LYS A 99 -1.44 10.88 8.20
N GLY A 100 -0.73 10.25 9.13
CA GLY A 100 -0.41 8.83 9.12
C GLY A 100 0.53 8.43 7.98
N ILE A 101 0.68 7.12 7.83
CA ILE A 101 1.65 6.51 6.93
C ILE A 101 1.48 6.90 5.45
N LYS A 102 0.25 7.16 4.97
CA LYS A 102 0.02 7.68 3.60
C LYS A 102 0.67 9.05 3.35
N TYR A 103 0.76 9.90 4.38
CA TYR A 103 1.38 11.21 4.25
C TYR A 103 2.90 11.05 4.16
N GLN A 104 3.49 10.18 4.97
CA GLN A 104 4.90 9.82 4.87
C GLN A 104 5.23 9.21 3.49
N MET A 105 4.41 8.26 3.03
CA MET A 105 4.54 7.65 1.70
C MET A 105 4.51 8.71 0.58
N ALA A 106 3.57 9.65 0.67
CA ALA A 106 3.46 10.75 -0.27
C ALA A 106 4.70 11.67 -0.27
N GLN A 107 5.28 11.96 0.91
CA GLN A 107 6.51 12.76 1.01
C GLN A 107 7.71 12.02 0.42
N ASN A 108 7.85 10.71 0.71
CA ASN A 108 8.92 9.87 0.18
C ASN A 108 8.85 9.82 -1.36
N ILE A 109 7.66 9.68 -1.93
CA ILE A 109 7.46 9.70 -3.39
C ILE A 109 7.85 11.05 -4.00
N VAL A 110 7.44 12.18 -3.40
CA VAL A 110 7.82 13.51 -3.89
C VAL A 110 9.34 13.71 -3.89
N GLY A 111 10.01 13.37 -2.77
CA GLY A 111 11.46 13.48 -2.66
C GLY A 111 12.21 12.59 -3.66
N ALA A 112 11.78 11.33 -3.80
CA ALA A 112 12.40 10.38 -4.74
C ALA A 112 12.29 10.85 -6.21
N LEU A 113 11.19 11.51 -6.58
CA LEU A 113 11.06 12.12 -7.91
C LEU A 113 11.83 13.44 -8.03
N GLY A 114 11.99 14.20 -6.94
CA GLY A 114 12.87 15.37 -6.86
C GLY A 114 14.32 15.04 -7.19
N GLU A 115 14.83 13.92 -6.68
CA GLU A 115 16.18 13.40 -6.99
C GLU A 115 16.37 13.08 -8.49
N LEU A 116 15.28 12.78 -9.21
CA LEU A 116 15.29 12.59 -10.66
C LEU A 116 15.25 13.91 -11.45
N GLY A 117 15.14 15.05 -10.77
CA GLY A 117 15.20 16.39 -11.38
C GLY A 117 13.84 17.07 -11.55
N PHE A 118 12.75 16.46 -11.08
CA PHE A 118 11.46 17.15 -11.01
C PHE A 118 11.50 18.24 -9.95
N GLN A 119 10.72 19.30 -10.15
CA GLN A 119 10.47 20.28 -9.10
C GLN A 119 9.53 19.68 -8.05
N GLU A 120 9.88 19.77 -6.78
CA GLU A 120 9.06 19.28 -5.67
C GLU A 120 7.98 20.31 -5.31
N LEU A 121 6.72 20.05 -5.68
CA LEU A 121 5.57 20.89 -5.29
C LEU A 121 4.94 20.44 -3.96
N GLY A 122 5.46 19.35 -3.40
CA GLY A 122 5.08 18.82 -2.09
C GLY A 122 3.77 18.03 -2.09
N VAL A 123 3.25 17.82 -0.89
CA VAL A 123 2.01 17.08 -0.66
C VAL A 123 0.87 18.06 -0.36
N LYS A 124 -0.31 17.85 -0.97
CA LYS A 124 -1.48 18.73 -0.83
C LYS A 124 -2.72 17.96 -0.38
N GLU A 125 -3.53 18.58 0.47
CA GLU A 125 -4.83 18.02 0.87
C GLU A 125 -5.89 18.31 -0.19
N ARG A 126 -6.60 17.27 -0.63
CA ARG A 126 -7.68 17.36 -1.61
C ARG A 126 -8.86 16.46 -1.19
N PRO A 127 -9.51 16.73 -0.04
CA PRO A 127 -10.58 15.90 0.50
C PRO A 127 -11.83 15.83 -0.39
N GLY A 128 -11.94 16.72 -1.38
CA GLY A 128 -13.03 16.71 -2.38
C GLY A 128 -12.86 15.64 -3.48
N LEU A 129 -11.67 15.06 -3.68
CA LEU A 129 -11.46 14.05 -4.72
C LEU A 129 -12.14 12.74 -4.34
N VAL A 130 -12.99 12.24 -5.24
CA VAL A 130 -13.85 11.07 -4.97
C VAL A 130 -13.03 9.85 -4.59
N VAL A 131 -11.96 9.56 -5.35
CA VAL A 131 -11.11 8.39 -5.08
C VAL A 131 -10.40 8.48 -3.73
N LEU A 132 -9.99 9.67 -3.28
CA LEU A 132 -9.36 9.85 -1.95
C LEU A 132 -10.37 9.80 -0.81
N ARG A 133 -11.62 10.22 -1.07
CA ARG A 133 -12.68 10.32 -0.06
C ARG A 133 -13.50 9.04 0.10
N ARG A 134 -13.67 8.25 -0.96
CA ARG A 134 -14.59 7.10 -0.99
C ARG A 134 -13.90 5.75 -0.85
N THR A 135 -12.57 5.71 -0.90
CA THR A 135 -11.80 4.53 -0.49
C THR A 135 -11.79 4.39 1.03
N LYS A 136 -11.82 3.15 1.51
CA LYS A 136 -11.81 2.82 2.95
C LYS A 136 -10.40 2.69 3.52
N MET A 137 -9.42 2.46 2.65
CA MET A 137 -8.00 2.38 2.99
C MET A 137 -7.29 3.72 2.77
N PRO A 138 -6.11 3.94 3.38
CA PRO A 138 -5.26 5.08 3.08
C PRO A 138 -5.02 5.23 1.57
N ALA A 139 -5.25 6.44 1.06
CA ALA A 139 -5.22 6.74 -0.37
C ALA A 139 -4.34 7.94 -0.69
N LEU A 140 -3.64 7.86 -1.82
CA LEU A 140 -2.85 8.93 -2.40
C LEU A 140 -3.01 8.96 -3.93
N LEU A 141 -2.91 10.17 -4.50
CA LEU A 141 -2.95 10.40 -5.94
C LEU A 141 -1.67 11.15 -6.33
N ILE A 142 -0.87 10.56 -7.20
CA ILE A 142 0.43 11.06 -7.63
C ILE A 142 0.24 11.83 -8.93
N GLU A 143 0.56 13.12 -8.91
CA GLU A 143 0.65 13.96 -10.10
C GLU A 143 2.10 13.95 -10.62
N THR A 144 2.39 13.07 -11.57
CA THR A 144 3.75 12.78 -12.05
C THR A 144 4.26 13.79 -13.09
N GLY A 145 4.25 15.07 -12.73
CA GLY A 145 4.64 16.15 -13.63
C GLY A 145 3.48 16.68 -14.45
N PHE A 146 3.65 17.89 -15.00
CA PHE A 146 2.65 18.56 -15.82
C PHE A 146 2.74 18.07 -17.27
N ILE A 147 1.63 17.57 -17.84
CA ILE A 147 1.59 17.07 -19.21
C ILE A 147 1.85 18.17 -20.25
N ASN A 148 1.52 19.41 -19.91
CA ASN A 148 1.74 20.58 -20.75
C ASN A 148 3.04 21.33 -20.41
N SER A 149 4.00 20.65 -19.77
CA SER A 149 5.37 21.11 -19.54
C SER A 149 6.34 20.24 -20.33
N GLU A 150 7.05 20.84 -21.31
CA GLU A 150 8.06 20.12 -22.09
C GLU A 150 9.19 19.57 -21.21
N LYS A 151 9.55 20.29 -20.14
CA LYS A 151 10.57 19.85 -19.18
C LYS A 151 10.14 18.57 -18.46
N ASP A 152 8.91 18.52 -17.96
CA ASP A 152 8.42 17.33 -17.25
C ASP A 152 8.20 16.16 -18.21
N ASN A 153 7.76 16.44 -19.45
CA ASN A 153 7.65 15.42 -20.50
C ASN A 153 9.01 14.83 -20.85
N GLN A 154 10.04 15.66 -21.02
CA GLN A 154 11.40 15.19 -21.27
C GLN A 154 11.90 14.30 -20.13
N LEU A 155 11.75 14.73 -18.87
CA LEU A 155 12.11 13.89 -17.71
C LEU A 155 11.32 12.58 -17.69
N PHE A 156 10.00 12.64 -17.94
CA PHE A 156 9.14 11.46 -17.92
C PHE A 156 9.56 10.44 -18.98
N ASP A 157 9.92 10.89 -20.18
CA ASP A 157 10.27 10.00 -21.29
C ASP A 157 11.70 9.46 -21.14
N GLU A 158 12.67 10.32 -20.77
CA GLU A 158 14.08 9.93 -20.61
C GLU A 158 14.32 9.07 -19.38
N LYS A 159 13.57 9.30 -18.29
CA LYS A 159 13.74 8.62 -16.99
C LYS A 159 12.57 7.71 -16.61
N PHE A 160 11.78 7.25 -17.58
CA PHE A 160 10.54 6.50 -17.31
C PHE A 160 10.75 5.31 -16.36
N LYS A 161 11.82 4.54 -16.57
CA LYS A 161 12.12 3.35 -15.76
C LYS A 161 12.53 3.71 -14.35
N GLU A 162 13.35 4.76 -14.21
CA GLU A 162 13.82 5.31 -12.95
C GLU A 162 12.64 5.90 -12.16
N ILE A 163 11.70 6.58 -12.82
CA ILE A 163 10.47 7.09 -12.20
C ILE A 163 9.64 5.93 -11.63
N ALA A 164 9.38 4.90 -12.43
CA ALA A 164 8.63 3.73 -11.96
C ALA A 164 9.33 3.05 -10.77
N LYS A 165 10.66 2.89 -10.86
CA LYS A 165 11.47 2.31 -9.79
C LYS A 165 11.47 3.17 -8.52
N SER A 166 11.70 4.48 -8.63
CA SER A 166 11.72 5.40 -7.49
C SER A 166 10.38 5.46 -6.76
N ILE A 167 9.26 5.43 -7.50
CA ILE A 167 7.93 5.35 -6.88
C ILE A 167 7.76 4.02 -6.15
N ALA A 168 8.10 2.89 -6.78
CA ALA A 168 7.98 1.57 -6.16
C ALA A 168 8.87 1.44 -4.92
N ASP A 169 10.13 1.87 -4.99
CA ASP A 169 11.07 1.86 -3.86
C ASP A 169 10.58 2.74 -2.71
N ALA A 170 10.05 3.93 -2.99
CA ALA A 170 9.48 4.82 -1.97
C ALA A 170 8.25 4.18 -1.28
N ILE A 171 7.41 3.47 -2.04
CA ILE A 171 6.29 2.70 -1.47
C ILE A 171 6.84 1.59 -0.58
N LEU A 172 7.72 0.73 -1.09
CA LEU A 172 8.29 -0.40 -0.36
C LEU A 172 9.03 0.03 0.91
N GLY A 173 9.86 1.06 0.84
CA GLY A 173 10.57 1.60 2.00
C GLY A 173 9.60 2.08 3.08
N THR A 174 8.53 2.76 2.69
CA THR A 174 7.50 3.20 3.65
C THR A 174 6.75 2.02 4.28
N LEU A 175 6.47 0.97 3.52
CA LEU A 175 5.82 -0.24 4.01
C LEU A 175 6.71 -1.03 4.98
N ASP A 176 8.03 -0.98 4.80
CA ASP A 176 9.00 -1.58 5.70
C ASP A 176 9.16 -0.76 6.97
N ASP A 177 9.21 0.57 6.89
CA ASP A 177 9.18 1.45 8.06
C ASP A 177 7.91 1.22 8.89
N GLU A 178 6.75 1.06 8.25
CA GLU A 178 5.49 0.73 8.93
C GLU A 178 5.57 -0.61 9.69
N LYS A 179 6.28 -1.61 9.14
CA LYS A 179 6.51 -2.88 9.85
C LYS A 179 7.42 -2.69 11.06
N VAL A 180 8.44 -1.83 10.96
CA VAL A 180 9.39 -1.55 12.05
C VAL A 180 8.73 -0.76 13.18
N ASP A 181 7.90 0.23 12.84
CA ASP A 181 7.17 1.06 13.81
C ASP A 181 5.96 0.36 14.43
N ALA A 182 5.50 -0.75 13.86
CA ALA A 182 4.47 -1.57 14.47
C ALA A 182 5.00 -2.14 15.82
N PRO A 183 4.26 -1.96 16.93
CA PRO A 183 4.76 -2.40 18.23
C PRO A 183 5.15 -3.88 18.23
N LEU A 184 6.37 -4.17 18.66
CA LEU A 184 6.86 -5.53 18.84
C LEU A 184 6.03 -6.22 19.92
N TYR A 185 5.26 -7.24 19.52
CA TYR A 185 4.50 -8.06 20.45
C TYR A 185 5.19 -9.41 20.63
N TYR A 186 5.37 -9.80 21.87
CA TYR A 186 5.70 -11.16 22.29
C TYR A 186 4.41 -11.97 22.43
N ARG A 187 4.37 -13.14 21.81
CA ARG A 187 3.24 -14.07 21.84
C ARG A 187 3.76 -15.45 22.20
N VAL A 188 2.91 -16.29 22.80
CA VAL A 188 3.29 -17.67 23.10
C VAL A 188 2.64 -18.60 22.09
N GLN A 189 3.42 -19.20 21.20
CA GLN A 189 2.91 -20.19 20.25
C GLN A 189 2.85 -21.57 20.92
N THR A 190 1.69 -22.22 20.84
CA THR A 190 1.43 -23.53 21.45
C THR A 190 1.30 -24.66 20.41
N GLY A 191 1.16 -24.32 19.14
CA GLY A 191 1.12 -25.30 18.04
C GLY A 191 1.19 -24.66 16.66
N ALA A 192 1.55 -25.47 15.67
CA ALA A 192 1.52 -25.11 14.25
C ALA A 192 1.03 -26.32 13.45
N PHE A 193 -0.07 -26.14 12.70
CA PHE A 193 -0.78 -27.25 12.05
C PHE A 193 -1.00 -26.97 10.57
N ARG A 194 -0.85 -27.98 9.71
CA ARG A 194 -1.27 -27.87 8.29
C ARG A 194 -2.79 -27.97 8.14
N ASN A 195 -3.43 -28.80 8.96
CA ASN A 195 -4.88 -28.97 8.97
C ASN A 195 -5.51 -27.97 9.96
N ARG A 196 -6.46 -27.17 9.48
CA ARG A 196 -7.18 -26.18 10.26
C ARG A 196 -7.97 -26.79 11.43
N GLU A 197 -8.60 -27.94 11.26
CA GLU A 197 -9.38 -28.59 12.32
C GLU A 197 -8.53 -28.94 13.54
N ASN A 198 -7.25 -29.27 13.33
CA ASN A 198 -6.33 -29.54 14.43
C ASN A 198 -6.02 -28.26 15.22
N ALA A 199 -5.84 -27.13 14.50
CA ALA A 199 -5.63 -25.83 15.12
C ALA A 199 -6.88 -25.36 15.87
N ASP A 200 -8.07 -25.56 15.28
CA ASP A 200 -9.35 -25.23 15.92
C ASP A 200 -9.54 -26.03 17.21
N ARG A 201 -9.25 -27.34 17.22
CA ARG A 201 -9.31 -28.15 18.45
C ARG A 201 -8.40 -27.62 19.56
N MET A 202 -7.16 -27.26 19.24
CA MET A 202 -6.23 -26.69 20.23
C MET A 202 -6.68 -25.30 20.68
N LEU A 203 -7.19 -24.47 19.77
CA LEU A 203 -7.78 -23.18 20.10
C LEU A 203 -8.92 -23.35 21.11
N TYR A 204 -9.88 -24.23 20.83
CA TYR A 204 -11.00 -24.53 21.72
C TYR A 204 -10.53 -24.96 23.10
N GLN A 205 -9.58 -25.91 23.17
CA GLN A 205 -9.02 -26.39 24.43
C GLN A 205 -8.37 -25.27 25.25
N LEU A 206 -7.58 -24.40 24.61
CA LEU A 206 -6.94 -23.27 25.28
C LEU A 206 -7.97 -22.25 25.77
N THR A 207 -8.96 -21.91 24.95
CA THR A 207 -10.00 -20.94 25.32
C THR A 207 -10.92 -21.45 26.42
N ASP A 208 -11.23 -22.76 26.44
CA ASP A 208 -12.02 -23.40 27.50
C ASP A 208 -11.28 -23.34 28.85
N GLN A 209 -9.95 -23.45 28.82
CA GLN A 209 -9.07 -23.25 29.99
C GLN A 209 -8.82 -21.76 30.32
N GLY A 210 -9.48 -20.83 29.62
CA GLY A 210 -9.40 -19.40 29.87
C GLY A 210 -8.15 -18.70 29.33
N PHE A 211 -7.39 -19.36 28.45
CA PHE A 211 -6.27 -18.70 27.77
C PHE A 211 -6.77 -17.84 26.60
N PRO A 212 -6.26 -16.60 26.44
CA PRO A 212 -6.62 -15.72 25.33
C PRO A 212 -5.92 -16.17 24.04
N ALA A 213 -6.35 -17.30 23.49
CA ALA A 213 -5.77 -17.95 22.33
C ALA A 213 -6.43 -17.49 21.01
N PHE A 214 -5.68 -17.53 19.92
CA PHE A 214 -6.13 -17.24 18.56
C PHE A 214 -5.28 -17.98 17.53
N ILE A 215 -5.79 -18.06 16.29
CA ILE A 215 -5.09 -18.70 15.16
C ILE A 215 -4.59 -17.63 14.20
N LEU A 216 -3.33 -17.75 13.80
CA LEU A 216 -2.76 -17.01 12.67
C LEU A 216 -2.43 -17.98 11.53
N LYS A 217 -2.78 -17.60 10.30
CA LYS A 217 -2.34 -18.33 9.11
C LYS A 217 -1.05 -17.68 8.60
N GLU A 218 0.01 -18.47 8.51
CA GLU A 218 1.30 -18.04 8.00
C GLU A 218 1.88 -19.14 7.11
N ASN A 219 2.07 -18.81 5.83
CA ASN A 219 2.33 -19.79 4.77
C ASN A 219 1.25 -20.89 4.77
N ASP A 220 1.66 -22.16 4.76
CA ASP A 220 0.77 -23.33 4.78
C ASP A 220 0.43 -23.84 6.19
N LEU A 221 0.66 -23.02 7.22
CA LEU A 221 0.46 -23.40 8.62
C LEU A 221 -0.56 -22.49 9.34
N TYR A 222 -1.37 -23.12 10.17
CA TYR A 222 -2.22 -22.50 11.18
C TYR A 222 -1.49 -22.56 12.52
N LYS A 223 -0.92 -21.41 12.93
CA LYS A 223 -0.20 -21.24 14.20
C LYS A 223 -1.18 -20.85 15.29
N VAL A 224 -1.25 -21.63 16.37
CA VAL A 224 -2.06 -21.31 17.55
C VAL A 224 -1.18 -20.55 18.53
N GLN A 225 -1.61 -19.33 18.88
CA GLN A 225 -0.85 -18.42 19.74
C GLN A 225 -1.73 -17.90 20.88
N VAL A 226 -1.09 -17.55 22.00
CA VAL A 226 -1.75 -17.07 23.22
C VAL A 226 -1.18 -15.72 23.61
N GLY A 227 -2.07 -14.75 23.78
CA GLY A 227 -1.75 -13.38 24.17
C GLY A 227 -0.95 -12.60 23.11
N ALA A 228 -0.80 -11.30 23.36
CA ALA A 228 0.07 -10.40 22.61
C ALA A 228 0.56 -9.30 23.56
N TYR A 229 1.82 -9.36 23.94
CA TYR A 229 2.40 -8.58 25.02
C TYR A 229 3.49 -7.64 24.52
N LEU A 230 3.48 -6.38 24.94
CA LEU A 230 4.57 -5.44 24.62
C LEU A 230 5.85 -5.73 25.42
N GLN A 231 5.72 -6.38 26.58
CA GLN A 231 6.84 -6.71 27.47
C GLN A 231 7.07 -8.21 27.47
N LEU A 232 8.33 -8.63 27.23
CA LEU A 232 8.72 -10.04 27.24
C LEU A 232 8.33 -10.75 28.55
N GLY A 233 8.48 -10.08 29.71
CA GLY A 233 8.12 -10.66 31.01
C GLY A 233 6.66 -11.14 31.10
N ASN A 234 5.72 -10.44 30.46
CA ASN A 234 4.31 -10.87 30.43
C ASN A 234 4.11 -12.11 29.55
N ALA A 235 4.86 -12.21 28.45
CA ALA A 235 4.85 -13.39 27.60
C ALA A 235 5.51 -14.59 28.31
N VAL A 236 6.60 -14.38 29.05
CA VAL A 236 7.25 -15.41 29.88
C VAL A 236 6.29 -15.91 30.97
N ASN A 237 5.57 -15.01 31.65
CA ASN A 237 4.57 -15.41 32.63
C ASN A 237 3.44 -16.24 32.00
N MET A 238 2.98 -15.86 30.80
CA MET A 238 1.98 -16.63 30.06
C MET A 238 2.54 -17.99 29.62
N GLU A 239 3.79 -18.03 29.17
CA GLU A 239 4.47 -19.25 28.78
C GLU A 239 4.58 -20.24 29.93
N GLN A 240 5.01 -19.78 31.10
CA GLN A 240 5.09 -20.59 32.32
C GLN A 240 3.72 -21.21 32.64
N ARG A 241 2.66 -20.39 32.64
CA ARG A 241 1.29 -20.88 32.87
C ARG A 241 0.88 -21.95 31.87
N LEU A 242 1.19 -21.78 30.59
CA LEU A 242 0.87 -22.78 29.56
C LEU A 242 1.68 -24.07 29.73
N ARG A 243 2.97 -23.98 30.08
CA ARG A 243 3.81 -25.15 30.39
C ARG A 243 3.30 -25.91 31.61
N ASP A 244 2.86 -25.20 32.65
CA ASP A 244 2.26 -25.80 33.85
C ASP A 244 0.94 -26.56 33.52
N HIS A 245 0.27 -26.18 32.43
CA HIS A 245 -0.91 -26.87 31.89
C HIS A 245 -0.57 -27.93 30.82
N GLY A 246 0.72 -28.24 30.64
CA GLY A 246 1.19 -29.32 29.77
C GLY A 246 1.38 -28.95 28.30
N TYR A 247 1.28 -27.67 27.92
CA TYR A 247 1.51 -27.26 26.54
C TYR A 247 3.00 -27.12 26.22
N SER A 248 3.37 -27.58 25.02
CA SER A 248 4.66 -27.22 24.43
C SER A 248 4.57 -25.80 23.87
N THR A 249 5.52 -24.94 24.25
CA THR A 249 5.46 -23.51 23.92
C THR A 249 6.77 -23.00 23.33
N VAL A 250 6.65 -21.95 22.53
CA VAL A 250 7.76 -21.09 22.13
C VAL A 250 7.28 -19.64 22.11
N ILE A 251 8.05 -18.73 22.73
CA ILE A 251 7.79 -17.30 22.59
C ILE A 251 8.23 -16.87 21.19
N VAL A 252 7.34 -16.20 20.49
CA VAL A 252 7.59 -15.65 19.16
C VAL A 252 7.30 -14.16 19.18
N THR A 253 8.02 -13.43 18.34
CA THR A 253 7.72 -12.03 18.06
C THR A 253 6.85 -11.94 16.81
N ARG A 254 6.04 -10.88 16.73
CA ARG A 254 5.52 -10.43 15.42
C ARG A 254 6.68 -9.88 14.59
#